data_AF-A0A1V5RXN2-F1
#
_entry.id   AF-A0A1V5RXN2-F1
#
_cell.length_a   1.000
_cell.length_b   1.000
_cell.length_c   1.000
_cell.angle_alpha   90.00
_cell.angle_beta   90.00
_cell.angle_gamma   90.00
#
_symmetry.space_group_name_H-M   'P 1'
#
loop_
_entity.id
_entity.type
_entity.pdbx_description
1 polymer ?
#
loop_
_entity_poly.entity_id
_entity_poly.type
_entity_poly.pdbx_seq_one_letter_code
_entity_poly.pdbx_strand_id
1 'polypeptide(L)'
;MVSLTCIALMLLSRAQSDELSRKITKLENDIKIAQSENVRLNTAMNSLISADKVETYAEEVLGMVRAENYQITYIDMSKGNMIVLSGDKTDLKEKLTVKLKELFAYPP
;
A
#
# COMPACT_ATOMS: atom_id res chain seq x y z
N MET A 1 -58.08 -32.07 28.35
CA MET A 1 -56.83 -32.42 27.63
C MET A 1 -56.41 -31.37 26.61
N VAL A 2 -57.31 -30.89 25.73
CA VAL A 2 -56.96 -29.95 24.63
C VAL A 2 -56.37 -28.61 25.09
N SER A 3 -56.85 -28.05 26.20
CA SER A 3 -56.33 -26.78 26.74
C SER A 3 -54.87 -26.88 27.19
N LEU A 4 -54.49 -27.99 27.84
CA LEU A 4 -53.12 -28.21 28.30
C LEU A 4 -52.14 -28.39 27.14
N THR A 5 -52.57 -29.08 26.08
CA THR A 5 -51.76 -29.26 24.86
C THR A 5 -51.57 -27.95 24.10
N CYS A 6 -52.59 -27.08 24.05
CA CYS A 6 -52.45 -25.74 23.44
C CYS A 6 -51.44 -24.87 24.19
N ILE A 7 -51.46 -24.89 25.53
CA ILE A 7 -50.51 -24.14 26.35
C ILE A 7 -49.08 -24.64 26.13
N ALA A 8 -48.89 -25.96 26.07
CA ALA A 8 -47.56 -26.55 25.79
C ALA A 8 -47.00 -26.14 24.42
N LEU A 9 -47.83 -26.11 23.37
CA LEU A 9 -47.42 -25.65 22.04
C LEU A 9 -47.03 -24.17 22.03
N MET A 10 -47.79 -23.32 22.72
CA MET A 10 -47.46 -21.90 22.84
C MET A 10 -46.12 -21.67 23.56
N LEU A 11 -45.86 -22.42 24.64
CA LEU A 11 -44.60 -22.32 25.38
C LEU A 11 -43.41 -22.76 24.53
N LEU A 12 -43.52 -23.86 23.78
CA LEU A 12 -42.47 -24.32 22.88
C LEU A 12 -42.18 -23.29 21.78
N SER A 13 -43.22 -22.70 21.17
CA SER A 13 -43.07 -21.67 20.15
C SER A 13 -42.37 -20.41 20.68
N ARG A 14 -42.68 -20.00 21.91
CA ARG A 14 -41.99 -18.88 22.56
C ARG A 14 -40.55 -19.21 22.92
N ALA A 15 -40.29 -20.40 23.47
CA ALA A 15 -38.93 -20.84 23.78
C ALA A 15 -38.03 -20.89 22.55
N GLN A 16 -38.56 -21.37 21.42
CA GLN A 16 -37.84 -21.37 20.13
C GLN A 16 -37.58 -19.96 19.61
N SER A 17 -38.58 -19.06 19.73
CA SER A 17 -38.42 -17.65 19.36
C SER A 17 -37.34 -16.97 20.20
N ASP A 18 -37.33 -17.21 21.52
CA ASP A 18 -36.33 -16.65 22.43
C ASP A 18 -34.93 -17.18 22.13
N GLU A 19 -34.81 -18.47 21.83
CA GLU A 19 -33.54 -19.08 21.43
C GLU A 19 -33.01 -18.45 20.13
N LEU A 20 -33.90 -18.26 19.15
CA LEU A 20 -33.55 -17.65 17.86
C LEU A 20 -33.14 -16.18 18.04
N SER A 21 -33.87 -15.41 18.86
CA SER A 21 -33.51 -14.03 19.19
C SER A 21 -32.14 -13.96 19.87
N ARG A 22 -31.84 -14.87 20.80
CA ARG A 22 -30.51 -14.94 21.43
C ARG A 22 -29.40 -15.24 20.42
N LYS A 23 -29.64 -16.15 19.47
CA LYS A 23 -28.69 -16.46 18.38
C LYS A 23 -28.45 -15.24 17.49
N ILE A 24 -29.51 -14.50 17.14
CA ILE A 24 -29.42 -13.27 16.35
C ILE A 24 -28.56 -12.24 17.08
N THR A 25 -28.88 -11.93 18.34
CA THR A 25 -28.11 -10.96 19.12
C THR A 25 -26.64 -11.37 19.28
N LYS A 26 -26.36 -12.67 19.45
CA LYS A 26 -24.99 -13.17 19.48
C LYS A 26 -24.27 -12.90 18.16
N LEU A 27 -24.88 -13.25 17.04
CA LEU A 27 -24.29 -13.07 15.71
C LEU A 27 -24.07 -11.59 15.38
N GLU A 28 -25.01 -10.72 15.74
CA GLU A 28 -24.88 -9.27 15.60
C GLU A 28 -23.69 -8.72 16.41
N ASN A 29 -23.50 -9.22 17.65
CA ASN A 29 -22.34 -8.85 18.46
C ASN A 29 -21.03 -9.33 17.83
N ASP A 30 -20.98 -10.57 17.34
CA ASP A 30 -19.78 -11.13 16.69
C ASP A 30 -19.43 -10.30 15.43
N ILE A 31 -20.42 -9.92 14.63
CA ILE A 31 -20.25 -9.02 13.47
C ILE A 31 -19.71 -7.67 13.92
N LYS A 32 -20.30 -7.08 14.97
CA LYS A 32 -19.87 -5.77 15.48
C LYS A 32 -18.43 -5.79 15.98
N ILE A 33 -18.02 -6.88 16.65
CA ILE A 33 -16.64 -7.08 17.09
C ILE A 33 -15.72 -7.15 15.86
N ALA A 34 -16.02 -8.01 14.90
CA ALA A 34 -15.21 -8.17 13.68
C ALA A 34 -15.11 -6.86 12.87
N GLN A 35 -16.21 -6.09 12.78
CA GLN A 35 -16.21 -4.78 12.15
C GLN A 35 -15.35 -3.78 12.92
N SER A 36 -15.48 -3.73 14.24
CA SER A 36 -14.66 -2.84 15.07
C SER A 36 -13.17 -3.16 14.97
N GLU A 37 -12.83 -4.46 14.87
CA GLU A 37 -11.45 -4.91 14.69
C GLU A 37 -10.91 -4.53 13.31
N ASN A 38 -11.72 -4.69 12.25
CA ASN A 38 -11.36 -4.22 10.91
C ASN A 38 -11.11 -2.71 10.89
N VAL A 39 -11.99 -1.91 11.51
CA VAL A 39 -11.79 -0.45 11.61
C VAL A 39 -10.50 -0.16 12.38
N ARG A 40 -10.27 -0.81 13.53
CA ARG A 40 -9.05 -0.64 14.34
C ARG A 40 -7.79 -0.96 13.54
N LEU A 41 -7.76 -2.09 12.84
CA LEU A 41 -6.62 -2.50 12.00
C LEU A 41 -6.40 -1.50 10.86
N ASN A 42 -7.46 -1.08 10.17
CA ASN A 42 -7.35 -0.09 9.10
C ASN A 42 -6.87 1.27 9.63
N THR A 43 -7.35 1.72 10.79
CA THR A 43 -6.86 2.94 11.43
C THR A 43 -5.39 2.81 11.82
N ALA A 44 -4.96 1.67 12.36
CA ALA A 44 -3.56 1.41 12.69
C ALA A 44 -2.68 1.39 11.43
N MET A 45 -3.13 0.72 10.37
CA MET A 45 -2.44 0.68 9.08
C MET A 45 -2.35 2.06 8.44
N ASN A 46 -3.44 2.83 8.43
CA ASN A 46 -3.44 4.21 7.95
C ASN A 46 -2.54 5.11 8.81
N SER A 47 -2.44 4.88 10.12
CA SER A 47 -1.52 5.61 10.99
C SER A 47 -0.06 5.23 10.76
N LEU A 48 0.23 4.03 10.25
CA LEU A 48 1.58 3.63 9.85
C LEU A 48 1.97 4.17 8.48
N ILE A 49 1.02 4.19 7.53
CA ILE A 49 1.25 4.54 6.12
C ILE A 49 0.86 6.00 5.82
N SER A 50 0.35 6.76 6.80
CA SER A 50 -0.08 8.14 6.56
C SER A 50 1.02 8.88 5.82
N ALA A 51 0.65 9.59 4.75
CA ALA A 51 1.61 10.27 3.87
C ALA A 51 2.62 11.12 4.65
N ASP A 52 2.20 11.64 5.81
CA ASP A 52 3.02 12.28 6.82
C ASP A 52 4.23 11.42 7.27
N LYS A 53 4.02 10.15 7.66
CA LYS A 53 5.12 9.23 8.00
C LYS A 53 6.01 8.87 6.81
N VAL A 54 5.43 8.81 5.60
CA VAL A 54 6.21 8.53 4.39
C VAL A 54 7.12 9.71 4.07
N GLU A 55 6.60 10.94 4.16
CA GLU A 55 7.36 12.18 3.98
C GLU A 55 8.42 12.34 5.07
N THR A 56 8.05 12.16 6.35
CA THR A 56 9.02 12.21 7.46
C THR A 56 10.10 11.14 7.34
N TYR A 57 9.78 9.89 7.00
CA TYR A 57 10.80 8.85 6.82
C TYR A 57 11.70 9.14 5.60
N ALA A 58 11.11 9.66 4.52
CA ALA A 58 11.86 10.09 3.35
C ALA A 58 12.84 11.21 3.68
N GLU A 59 12.41 12.22 4.43
CA GLU A 59 13.21 13.38 4.82
C GLU A 59 14.25 13.03 5.90
N GLU A 60 13.83 12.40 7.00
CA GLU A 60 14.68 12.20 8.19
C GLU A 60 15.61 10.99 8.08
N VAL A 61 15.19 9.90 7.44
CA VAL A 61 15.98 8.65 7.36
C VAL A 61 16.70 8.53 6.04
N LEU A 62 16.02 8.83 4.93
CA LEU A 62 16.60 8.73 3.59
C LEU A 62 17.24 10.05 3.11
N GLY A 63 17.03 11.17 3.82
CA GLY A 63 17.56 12.48 3.43
C GLY A 63 16.96 13.04 2.14
N MET A 64 15.79 12.53 1.72
CA MET A 64 15.10 12.96 0.51
C MET A 64 14.34 14.25 0.78
N VAL A 65 14.54 15.27 -0.05
CA VAL A 65 13.85 16.56 0.05
C VAL A 65 12.83 16.67 -1.08
N ARG A 66 11.66 17.26 -0.80
CA ARG A 66 10.63 17.51 -1.80
C ARG A 66 11.23 18.28 -2.99
N ALA A 67 11.17 17.69 -4.19
CA ALA A 67 11.82 18.26 -5.37
C ALA A 67 11.19 19.60 -5.73
N GLU A 68 12.03 20.63 -5.85
CA GLU A 68 11.60 21.95 -6.29
C GLU A 68 11.18 21.94 -7.76
N ASN A 69 10.24 22.81 -8.16
CA ASN A 69 9.65 22.80 -9.51
C ASN A 69 10.68 22.86 -10.66
N TYR A 70 11.86 23.45 -10.42
CA TYR A 70 12.94 23.55 -11.40
C TYR A 70 13.81 22.27 -11.51
N GLN A 71 13.64 21.31 -10.61
CA GLN A 71 14.38 20.04 -10.57
C GLN A 71 13.60 18.88 -11.21
N ILE A 72 12.32 19.07 -11.53
CA ILE A 72 11.47 18.06 -12.16
C ILE A 72 11.83 17.95 -13.64
N THR A 73 12.67 16.97 -13.97
CA THR A 73 13.01 16.64 -15.37
C THR A 73 12.03 15.58 -15.88
N TYR A 74 11.14 15.98 -16.78
CA TYR A 74 10.28 15.04 -17.50
C TYR A 74 11.12 14.25 -18.50
N ILE A 75 11.35 12.96 -18.22
CA ILE A 75 12.00 12.05 -19.17
C ILE A 75 10.90 11.47 -20.05
N ASP A 76 10.82 11.94 -21.29
CA ASP A 76 9.99 11.32 -22.32
C ASP A 76 10.58 9.94 -22.67
N MET A 77 9.92 8.88 -22.22
CA MET A 77 10.31 7.49 -22.47
C MET A 77 9.99 7.01 -23.89
N SER A 78 9.59 7.89 -24.82
CA SER A 78 9.28 7.48 -26.18
C SER A 78 10.50 7.02 -27.00
N LYS A 79 11.74 7.25 -26.54
CA LYS A 79 12.95 6.75 -27.22
C LYS A 79 14.07 6.33 -26.27
N GLY A 80 14.14 5.02 -26.03
CA GLY A 80 15.38 4.27 -25.81
C GLY A 80 16.24 4.68 -24.60
N ASN A 81 16.08 3.92 -23.52
CA ASN A 81 17.00 3.74 -22.39
C ASN A 81 18.35 4.48 -22.51
N MET A 82 18.45 5.70 -21.96
CA MET A 82 19.73 6.38 -21.75
C MET A 82 19.99 6.54 -20.25
N ILE A 83 21.04 5.87 -19.79
CA ILE A 83 21.57 5.96 -18.44
C ILE A 83 22.44 7.22 -18.39
N VAL A 84 22.02 8.23 -17.62
CA VAL A 84 22.82 9.44 -17.41
C VAL A 84 23.80 9.18 -16.27
N LEU A 85 25.07 8.95 -16.62
CA LEU A 85 26.17 8.91 -15.66
C LEU A 85 26.59 10.35 -15.32
N SER A 86 26.37 10.76 -14.07
CA SER A 86 26.92 11.99 -13.49
C SER A 86 28.41 11.78 -13.18
N GLY A 87 29.25 11.94 -14.19
CA GLY A 87 30.71 11.98 -14.06
C GLY A 87 31.27 12.96 -15.07
N ASP A 88 32.24 13.77 -14.63
CA ASP A 88 32.78 14.92 -15.37
C ASP A 88 33.06 14.59 -16.84
N LYS A 89 32.35 15.29 -17.72
CA LYS A 89 32.30 15.09 -19.18
C LYS A 89 33.65 15.32 -19.88
N THR A 90 34.63 15.84 -19.14
CA THR A 90 35.95 16.25 -19.65
C THR A 90 36.85 15.02 -19.83
N ASP A 91 36.91 14.15 -18.82
CA ASP A 91 37.82 12.97 -18.83
C ASP A 91 37.36 11.87 -19.77
N LEU A 92 36.04 11.72 -19.98
CA LEU A 92 35.48 10.74 -20.90
C LEU A 92 35.72 11.11 -22.36
N LYS A 93 35.66 12.39 -22.72
CA LYS A 93 35.94 12.86 -24.09
C LYS A 93 37.39 12.61 -24.47
N GLU A 94 38.30 12.89 -23.53
CA GLU A 94 39.72 12.66 -23.74
C GLU A 94 40.05 11.16 -23.86
N LYS A 95 39.50 10.32 -22.98
CA LYS A 95 39.63 8.86 -23.10
C LYS A 95 39.00 8.29 -24.39
N LEU A 96 37.85 8.81 -24.84
CA LEU A 96 37.23 8.34 -26.09
C LEU A 96 38.07 8.71 -27.32
N THR A 97 38.58 9.94 -27.37
CA THR A 97 39.35 10.42 -28.52
C THR A 97 40.69 9.71 -28.66
N VAL A 98 41.36 9.39 -27.55
CA VAL A 98 42.56 8.55 -27.55
C VAL A 98 42.26 7.15 -28.07
N LYS A 99 41.19 6.52 -27.56
CA LYS A 99 40.82 5.15 -27.95
C LYS A 99 40.36 5.04 -29.42
N LEU A 100 39.73 6.08 -29.95
CA LEU A 100 39.39 6.17 -31.38
C LEU A 100 40.64 6.34 -32.24
N LYS A 101 41.62 7.16 -31.82
CA LYS A 101 42.89 7.28 -32.56
C LYS A 101 43.66 5.97 -32.62
N GLU A 102 43.70 5.20 -31.53
CA GLU A 102 44.35 3.89 -31.52
C GLU A 102 43.65 2.88 -32.44
N LEU A 103 42.32 2.95 -32.55
CA LEU A 103 41.54 2.04 -33.40
C LEU A 103 41.68 2.36 -34.91
N PHE A 104 41.93 3.62 -35.26
CA PHE A 104 42.14 4.07 -36.64
C PHE A 104 43.62 4.18 -37.05
N ALA A 105 44.57 3.85 -36.14
CA ALA A 105 46.01 3.90 -36.39
C ALA A 105 46.62 2.50 -36.60
N TYR A 106 45.95 1.63 -37.35
CA TYR A 106 46.64 0.45 -37.90
C TYR A 106 47.30 0.85 -39.23
N PRO A 107 48.64 0.72 -39.37
CA PRO A 107 49.34 1.05 -40.61
C PRO A 107 48.95 0.06 -41.73
N PRO A 108 49.19 0.40 -43.01
CA PRO A 108 48.73 -0.38 -44.17
C PRO A 108 49.15 -1.85 -44.15
#